data_AF-V4NJ55-F1
#
_entry.id   AF-V4NJ55-F1
#
_cell.length_a   1.000
_cell.length_b   1.000
_cell.length_c   1.000
_cell.angle_alpha   90.00
_cell.angle_beta   90.00
_cell.angle_gamma   90.00
#
_symmetry.space_group_name_H-M   'P 1'
#
loop_
_entity.id
_entity.type
_entity.pdbx_description
1 polymer ?
#
loop_
_entity_poly.entity_id
_entity_poly.type
_entity_poly.pdbx_seq_one_letter_code
_entity_poly.pdbx_strand_id
1 'polypeptide(L)'
;MATIACRFDDVATRPTGFVWLRIILSLNIALWHSVLVSDGNGWLHFELPGVFANNPCPDMVNLSLWTLPFELACYVILVLVLMTRNAFGGHVLTALIAGLQLILFLPFLDSLPNEDILGPQLSLCFLVGAALYIHRRRIPFHGSLALAALIATVLLLELPGGISLVPLPAAYLTVYIGLLTPQLPKILKTGDYSYGIYLYSFPIQQAVASQAWAHTWWINALISLPLTLLAAAASYHFLERHMAALKPYVRRLEDGLFHRSNPFKRLRPWLRLTSRRRIRHTRVVRNTA
;
A
#
# COMPACT_ATOMS: atom_id res chain seq x y z
N MET A 1 15.95 16.32 17.86
CA MET A 1 14.92 16.31 16.80
C MET A 1 14.14 15.01 16.90
N ALA A 2 12.81 15.06 16.86
CA ALA A 2 11.98 13.86 16.84
C ALA A 2 12.17 13.15 15.48
N THR A 3 12.50 11.87 15.52
CA THR A 3 12.67 11.05 14.31
C THR A 3 11.37 10.29 14.01
N ILE A 4 11.24 9.77 12.80
CA ILE A 4 10.13 8.89 12.42
C ILE A 4 10.02 7.73 13.41
N ALA A 5 11.16 7.16 13.85
CA ALA A 5 11.18 6.12 14.88
C ALA A 5 10.54 6.55 16.21
N CYS A 6 10.84 7.77 16.67
CA CYS A 6 10.30 8.31 17.92
C CYS A 6 8.77 8.41 17.82
N ARG A 7 8.28 9.00 16.72
CA ARG A 7 6.84 9.14 16.47
C ARG A 7 6.13 7.79 16.34
N PHE A 8 6.77 6.81 15.70
CA PHE A 8 6.22 5.46 15.56
C PHE A 8 6.06 4.76 16.92
N ASP A 9 6.99 5.00 17.85
CA ASP A 9 6.92 4.48 19.22
C ASP A 9 5.80 5.17 20.04
N ASP A 10 5.56 6.47 19.81
CA ASP A 10 4.50 7.25 20.47
C ASP A 10 3.09 6.84 20.02
N VAL A 11 2.93 6.53 18.73
CA VAL A 11 1.64 6.18 18.12
C VAL A 11 1.42 4.66 18.24
N ALA A 12 0.92 4.23 19.39
CA ALA A 12 0.72 2.82 19.73
C ALA A 12 0.05 1.97 18.62
N THR A 13 0.79 1.01 18.05
CA THR A 13 0.40 -0.12 17.15
C THR A 13 -0.48 0.12 15.92
N ARG A 14 -1.32 1.17 15.85
CA ARG A 14 -2.20 1.48 14.73
C ARG A 14 -2.33 3.00 14.58
N PRO A 15 -1.44 3.63 13.80
CA PRO A 15 -1.62 5.02 13.43
C PRO A 15 -2.91 5.18 12.64
N THR A 16 -3.83 6.01 13.13
CA THR A 16 -5.13 6.24 12.48
C THR A 16 -4.95 6.97 11.15
N GLY A 17 -3.87 7.73 10.97
CA GLY A 17 -3.52 8.37 9.70
C GLY A 17 -3.37 7.37 8.56
N PHE A 18 -2.71 6.22 8.78
CA PHE A 18 -2.61 5.17 7.76
C PHE A 18 -3.97 4.58 7.38
N VAL A 19 -4.91 4.46 8.33
CA VAL A 19 -6.27 3.97 8.05
C VAL A 19 -7.00 4.95 7.14
N TRP A 20 -6.94 6.24 7.44
CA TRP A 20 -7.52 7.28 6.59
C TRP A 20 -6.89 7.30 5.20
N LEU A 21 -5.56 7.28 5.12
CA LEU A 21 -4.84 7.32 3.87
C LEU A 21 -5.25 6.16 2.95
N ARG A 22 -5.32 4.94 3.49
CA ARG A 22 -5.78 3.77 2.75
C ARG A 22 -7.20 3.93 2.22
N ILE A 23 -8.13 4.37 3.06
CA ILE A 23 -9.54 4.52 2.67
C ILE A 23 -9.70 5.63 1.61
N ILE A 24 -9.05 6.78 1.82
CA ILE A 24 -9.10 7.89 0.87
C ILE A 24 -8.54 7.44 -0.47
N LEU A 25 -7.39 6.76 -0.50
CA LEU A 25 -6.82 6.25 -1.75
C LEU A 25 -7.74 5.22 -2.42
N SER A 26 -8.31 4.27 -1.67
CA SER A 26 -9.24 3.28 -2.23
C SER A 26 -10.51 3.92 -2.81
N LEU A 27 -11.04 4.97 -2.17
CA LEU A 27 -12.19 5.71 -2.69
C LEU A 27 -11.82 6.52 -3.94
N ASN A 28 -10.64 7.14 -3.98
CA ASN A 28 -10.15 7.84 -5.17
C ASN A 28 -9.96 6.87 -6.35
N ILE A 29 -9.41 5.68 -6.11
CA ILE A 29 -9.30 4.62 -7.14
C ILE A 29 -10.68 4.24 -7.66
N ALA A 30 -11.66 4.01 -6.78
CA ALA A 30 -13.02 3.67 -7.18
C ALA A 30 -13.68 4.81 -7.99
N LEU A 31 -13.49 6.07 -7.59
CA LEU A 31 -13.97 7.22 -8.35
C LEU A 31 -13.34 7.30 -9.74
N TRP A 32 -12.02 7.14 -9.83
CA TRP A 32 -11.30 7.15 -11.11
C TRP A 32 -11.72 6.00 -12.03
N HIS A 33 -11.92 4.79 -11.49
CA HIS A 33 -12.46 3.68 -12.26
C HIS A 33 -13.87 3.95 -12.80
N SER A 34 -14.70 4.71 -12.09
CA SER A 34 -16.03 5.09 -12.60
C SER A 34 -15.93 5.96 -13.86
N VAL A 35 -14.90 6.82 -13.92
CA VAL A 35 -14.58 7.61 -15.12
C VAL A 35 -14.10 6.68 -16.24
N LEU A 36 -13.13 5.80 -15.97
CA LEU A 36 -12.63 4.87 -16.98
C LEU A 36 -13.69 3.93 -17.56
N VAL A 37 -14.53 3.35 -16.71
CA VAL A 37 -15.60 2.42 -17.13
C VAL A 37 -16.64 3.14 -17.99
N SER A 38 -16.76 4.47 -17.84
CA SER A 38 -17.65 5.31 -18.63
C SER A 38 -17.04 5.77 -19.95
N ASP A 39 -15.76 6.14 -19.91
CA ASP A 39 -15.02 6.71 -21.05
C ASP A 39 -14.43 5.65 -21.98
N GLY A 40 -14.30 4.40 -21.51
CA GLY A 40 -13.86 3.24 -22.31
C GLY A 40 -12.36 3.06 -22.48
N ASN A 41 -11.52 3.90 -21.86
CA ASN A 41 -10.07 3.84 -21.98
C ASN A 41 -9.43 2.82 -21.01
N GLY A 42 -9.42 1.53 -21.37
CA GLY A 42 -8.73 0.47 -20.62
C GLY A 42 -7.41 0.06 -21.29
N TRP A 43 -6.33 -0.03 -20.52
CA TRP A 43 -4.99 -0.36 -21.03
C TRP A 43 -4.48 -1.74 -20.59
N LEU A 44 -5.20 -2.45 -19.71
CA LEU A 44 -4.75 -3.68 -19.04
C LEU A 44 -5.87 -4.72 -18.96
N HIS A 45 -5.70 -5.85 -19.64
CA HIS A 45 -6.76 -6.81 -19.90
C HIS A 45 -6.76 -7.98 -18.90
N PHE A 46 -7.73 -7.96 -17.96
CA PHE A 46 -8.13 -9.16 -17.21
C PHE A 46 -9.49 -9.62 -17.72
N GLU A 47 -9.45 -10.54 -18.68
CA GLU A 47 -10.64 -10.88 -19.46
C GLU A 47 -11.30 -12.18 -19.01
N LEU A 48 -12.61 -12.19 -19.08
CA LEU A 48 -13.42 -13.40 -19.05
C LEU A 48 -14.24 -13.44 -20.34
N PRO A 49 -14.09 -14.48 -21.18
CA PRO A 49 -14.77 -14.54 -22.48
C PRO A 49 -16.29 -14.33 -22.33
N GLY A 50 -16.81 -13.33 -23.05
CA GLY A 50 -18.25 -13.01 -23.10
C GLY A 50 -18.78 -12.19 -21.92
N VAL A 51 -17.92 -11.77 -20.98
CA VAL A 51 -18.32 -10.93 -19.83
C VAL A 51 -17.99 -9.47 -20.13
N PHE A 52 -18.98 -8.58 -20.01
CA PHE A 52 -18.86 -7.13 -20.23
C PHE A 52 -18.43 -6.70 -21.64
N ALA A 53 -18.54 -7.57 -22.66
CA ALA A 53 -18.18 -7.26 -24.04
C ALA A 53 -18.93 -6.05 -24.65
N ASN A 54 -20.12 -5.72 -24.13
CA ASN A 54 -20.95 -4.60 -24.61
C ASN A 54 -20.81 -3.32 -23.78
N ASN A 55 -19.95 -3.31 -22.75
CA ASN A 55 -19.75 -2.14 -21.90
C ASN A 55 -18.82 -1.13 -22.58
N PRO A 56 -18.80 0.15 -22.14
CA PRO A 56 -17.89 1.14 -22.73
C PRO A 56 -16.42 0.75 -22.58
N CYS A 57 -16.07 0.04 -21.50
CA CYS A 57 -14.79 -0.61 -21.33
C CYS A 57 -14.95 -2.13 -21.51
N PRO A 58 -14.82 -2.65 -22.75
CA PRO A 58 -15.14 -4.03 -23.08
C PRO A 58 -14.11 -5.02 -22.51
N ASP A 59 -14.57 -6.24 -22.27
CA ASP A 59 -13.79 -7.43 -21.89
C ASP A 59 -12.96 -7.31 -20.59
N MET A 60 -12.93 -6.16 -19.93
CA MET A 60 -12.15 -5.93 -18.71
C MET A 60 -13.00 -6.21 -17.46
N VAL A 61 -12.62 -7.22 -16.68
CA VAL A 61 -13.38 -7.66 -15.49
C VAL A 61 -12.93 -6.96 -14.23
N ASN A 62 -11.61 -6.79 -14.05
CA ASN A 62 -11.07 -6.19 -12.83
C ASN A 62 -9.73 -5.50 -13.10
N LEU A 63 -9.78 -4.19 -13.32
CA LEU A 63 -8.57 -3.41 -13.53
C LEU A 63 -7.68 -3.42 -12.29
N SER A 64 -8.22 -3.32 -11.08
CA SER A 64 -7.45 -3.24 -9.83
C SER A 64 -6.37 -4.32 -9.70
N LEU A 65 -6.59 -5.53 -10.21
CA LEU A 65 -5.71 -6.68 -9.99
C LEU A 65 -4.30 -6.52 -10.59
N TRP A 66 -4.09 -5.57 -11.52
CA TRP A 66 -2.82 -5.41 -12.23
C TRP A 66 -1.62 -5.12 -11.33
N THR A 67 -1.80 -4.52 -10.15
CA THR A 67 -0.68 -4.21 -9.24
C THR A 67 -0.26 -5.40 -8.37
N LEU A 68 -1.11 -6.42 -8.22
CA LEU A 68 -0.87 -7.55 -7.31
C LEU A 68 0.38 -8.38 -7.67
N PRO A 69 0.66 -8.71 -8.95
CA PRO A 69 1.87 -9.43 -9.30
C PRO A 69 3.15 -8.68 -8.91
N PHE A 70 3.17 -7.36 -9.09
CA PHE A 70 4.31 -6.51 -8.71
C PHE A 70 4.46 -6.44 -7.19
N GLU A 71 3.36 -6.32 -6.45
CA GLU A 71 3.37 -6.35 -4.99
C GLU A 71 3.91 -7.69 -4.47
N LEU A 72 3.45 -8.81 -5.04
CA LEU A 72 3.93 -10.15 -4.68
C LEU A 72 5.43 -10.31 -4.96
N ALA A 73 5.90 -9.85 -6.12
CA ALA A 73 7.32 -9.86 -6.46
C ALA A 73 8.15 -9.05 -5.45
N CYS A 74 7.66 -7.87 -5.04
CA CYS A 74 8.32 -7.04 -4.04
C CYS A 74 8.42 -7.73 -2.66
N TYR A 75 7.38 -8.46 -2.24
CA TYR A 75 7.45 -9.26 -1.00
C TYR A 75 8.48 -10.38 -1.09
N VAL A 76 8.54 -11.09 -2.23
CA VAL A 76 9.55 -12.14 -2.44
C VAL A 76 10.95 -11.54 -2.37
N ILE A 77 11.19 -10.42 -3.07
CA ILE A 77 12.47 -9.70 -3.03
C ILE A 77 12.81 -9.29 -1.59
N LEU A 78 11.85 -8.73 -0.85
CA LEU A 78 12.06 -8.31 0.54
C LEU A 78 12.45 -9.49 1.44
N VAL A 79 11.78 -10.64 1.28
CA VAL A 79 12.13 -11.86 2.01
C VAL A 79 13.56 -12.30 1.68
N LEU A 80 13.94 -12.31 0.41
CA LEU A 80 15.30 -12.67 -0.01
C LEU A 80 16.35 -11.70 0.56
N VAL A 81 16.09 -10.40 0.51
CA VAL A 81 16.95 -9.36 1.10
C VAL A 81 17.12 -9.61 2.60
N LEU A 82 16.03 -9.88 3.32
CA LEU A 82 16.08 -10.18 4.76
C LEU A 82 16.83 -11.49 5.07
N MET A 83 16.83 -12.46 4.15
CA MET A 83 17.62 -13.69 4.30
C MET A 83 19.13 -13.45 4.11
N THR A 84 19.53 -12.39 3.39
CA THR A 84 20.95 -12.01 3.27
C THR A 84 21.51 -11.44 4.58
N ARG A 85 22.75 -11.79 4.94
CA ARG A 85 23.39 -11.46 6.23
C ARG A 85 23.40 -9.94 6.44
N ASN A 86 23.09 -9.51 7.67
CA ASN A 86 22.73 -8.14 8.13
C ASN A 86 23.57 -6.94 7.63
N ALA A 87 24.79 -7.14 7.12
CA ALA A 87 25.57 -6.06 6.50
C ALA A 87 25.22 -5.86 5.01
N PHE A 88 24.89 -6.95 4.30
CA PHE A 88 24.61 -6.91 2.87
C PHE A 88 23.16 -6.51 2.54
N GLY A 89 22.18 -6.83 3.40
CA GLY A 89 20.77 -6.55 3.10
C GLY A 89 20.47 -5.05 2.86
N GLY A 90 21.14 -4.16 3.60
CA GLY A 90 21.04 -2.71 3.36
C GLY A 90 21.61 -2.30 2.00
N HIS A 91 22.80 -2.83 1.65
CA HIS A 91 23.46 -2.55 0.38
C HIS A 91 22.69 -3.13 -0.82
N VAL A 92 22.12 -4.33 -0.68
CA VAL A 92 21.27 -4.97 -1.70
C VAL A 92 20.01 -4.14 -1.91
N LEU A 93 19.34 -3.70 -0.85
CA LEU A 93 18.16 -2.85 -0.99
C LEU A 93 18.49 -1.52 -1.67
N THR A 94 19.59 -0.86 -1.29
CA THR A 94 20.03 0.37 -1.96
C THR A 94 20.42 0.13 -3.42
N ALA A 95 21.05 -1.00 -3.74
CA ALA A 95 21.40 -1.37 -5.11
C ALA A 95 20.15 -1.65 -5.96
N LEU A 96 19.12 -2.29 -5.39
CA LEU A 96 17.83 -2.51 -6.06
C LEU A 96 17.11 -1.20 -6.33
N ILE A 97 17.06 -0.29 -5.35
CA ILE A 97 16.49 1.05 -5.52
C ILE A 97 17.25 1.80 -6.61
N ALA A 98 18.59 1.82 -6.56
CA ALA A 98 19.42 2.48 -7.56
C ALA A 98 19.26 1.85 -8.96
N GLY A 99 19.16 0.53 -9.05
CA GLY A 99 18.95 -0.20 -10.30
C GLY A 99 17.59 0.10 -10.93
N LEU A 100 16.50 0.06 -10.16
CA LEU A 100 15.18 0.44 -10.65
C LEU A 100 15.10 1.93 -11.01
N GLN A 101 15.73 2.79 -10.21
CA GLN A 101 15.79 4.21 -10.52
C GLN A 101 16.54 4.46 -11.84
N LEU A 102 17.63 3.72 -12.08
CA LEU A 102 18.37 3.78 -13.35
C LEU A 102 17.49 3.31 -14.51
N ILE A 103 16.81 2.16 -14.38
CA ILE A 103 15.88 1.64 -15.39
C ILE A 103 14.80 2.67 -15.72
N LEU A 104 14.23 3.34 -14.72
CA LEU A 104 13.21 4.37 -14.90
C LEU A 104 13.76 5.69 -15.47
N PHE A 105 15.07 5.89 -15.44
CA PHE A 105 15.75 7.08 -15.94
C PHE A 105 16.30 6.90 -17.36
N LEU A 106 16.52 5.66 -17.83
CA LEU A 106 17.00 5.40 -19.20
C LEU A 106 16.01 5.89 -20.29
N PRO A 107 14.68 5.63 -20.21
CA PRO A 107 13.73 6.15 -21.20
C PRO A 107 13.66 7.69 -21.21
N PHE A 108 13.93 8.33 -20.07
CA PHE A 108 14.00 9.79 -19.97
C PHE A 108 15.17 10.37 -20.76
N LEU A 109 16.32 9.68 -20.81
CA LEU A 109 17.48 10.11 -21.60
C LEU A 109 17.28 9.89 -23.10
N ASP A 110 16.63 8.80 -23.48
CA ASP A 110 16.49 8.40 -24.89
C ASP A 110 15.20 8.92 -25.55
N SER A 111 14.38 9.71 -24.83
CA SER A 111 13.07 10.21 -25.31
C SER A 111 12.16 9.10 -25.86
N LEU A 112 12.31 7.89 -25.33
CA LEU A 112 11.55 6.72 -25.76
C LEU A 112 10.09 6.80 -25.26
N PRO A 113 9.12 6.22 -26.00
CA PRO A 113 7.74 6.15 -25.54
C PRO A 113 7.63 5.51 -24.15
N ASN A 114 6.95 6.18 -23.22
CA ASN A 114 6.84 5.84 -21.80
C ASN A 114 5.87 4.69 -21.48
N GLU A 115 5.60 3.78 -22.42
CA GLU A 115 4.43 2.89 -22.36
C GLU A 115 4.48 1.87 -21.19
N ASP A 116 5.67 1.53 -20.65
CA ASP A 116 5.83 0.45 -19.64
C ASP A 116 6.50 0.86 -18.31
N ILE A 117 6.45 2.13 -17.92
CA ILE A 117 7.14 2.60 -16.69
C ILE A 117 6.39 2.29 -15.39
N LEU A 118 5.10 1.96 -15.46
CA LEU A 118 4.22 1.85 -14.30
C LEU A 118 4.60 0.71 -13.34
N GLY A 119 4.93 -0.48 -13.86
CA GLY A 119 5.31 -1.64 -13.05
C GLY A 119 6.60 -1.42 -12.23
N PRO A 120 7.72 -1.02 -12.87
CA PRO A 120 8.95 -0.67 -12.17
C PRO A 120 8.76 0.48 -11.17
N GLN A 121 7.90 1.46 -11.49
CA GLN A 121 7.60 2.58 -10.60
C GLN A 121 6.85 2.15 -9.34
N LEU A 122 5.86 1.24 -9.45
CA LEU A 122 5.20 0.63 -8.28
C LEU A 122 6.21 -0.10 -7.39
N SER A 123 7.12 -0.85 -8.01
CA SER A 123 8.18 -1.57 -7.30
C SER A 123 9.12 -0.61 -6.58
N LEU A 124 9.47 0.52 -7.21
CA LEU A 124 10.28 1.56 -6.61
C LEU A 124 9.57 2.22 -5.40
N CYS A 125 8.28 2.55 -5.52
CA CYS A 125 7.48 3.05 -4.39
C CYS A 125 7.53 2.11 -3.19
N PHE A 126 7.37 0.80 -3.42
CA PHE A 126 7.46 -0.21 -2.36
C PHE A 126 8.84 -0.23 -1.70
N LEU A 127 9.91 -0.30 -2.50
CA LEU A 127 11.28 -0.42 -1.99
C LEU A 127 11.74 0.85 -1.28
N VAL A 128 11.38 2.03 -1.77
CA VAL A 128 11.63 3.31 -1.08
C VAL A 128 10.93 3.33 0.27
N GLY A 129 9.66 2.91 0.32
CA GLY A 129 8.92 2.77 1.58
C GLY A 129 9.62 1.82 2.57
N ALA A 130 10.11 0.67 2.09
CA ALA A 130 10.88 -0.27 2.90
C ALA A 130 12.20 0.36 3.39
N ALA A 131 12.92 1.09 2.56
CA ALA A 131 14.16 1.77 2.93
C ALA A 131 13.91 2.88 3.98
N LEU A 132 12.85 3.67 3.84
CA LEU A 132 12.44 4.65 4.85
C LEU A 132 12.15 3.96 6.19
N TYR A 133 11.49 2.81 6.18
CA TYR A 133 11.24 2.05 7.39
C TYR A 133 12.55 1.55 8.04
N ILE A 134 13.51 1.06 7.28
CA ILE A 134 14.83 0.64 7.79
C ILE A 134 15.59 1.83 8.40
N HIS A 135 15.57 2.98 7.73
CA HIS A 135 16.30 4.18 8.14
C HIS A 135 15.51 5.14 9.04
N ARG A 136 14.32 4.75 9.52
CA ARG A 136 13.41 5.57 10.34
C ARG A 136 14.03 6.25 11.57
N ARG A 137 15.15 5.71 12.09
CA ARG A 137 15.88 6.28 13.24
C ARG A 137 16.73 7.50 12.88
N ARG A 138 17.09 7.68 11.62
CA ARG A 138 17.89 8.81 11.13
C ARG A 138 17.03 9.89 10.48
N ILE A 139 15.85 9.52 10.01
CA ILE A 139 14.97 10.43 9.28
C ILE A 139 14.18 11.27 10.28
N PRO A 140 14.28 12.61 10.23
CA PRO A 140 13.51 13.49 11.09
C PRO A 140 12.03 13.51 10.70
N PHE A 141 11.16 13.64 11.71
CA PHE A 141 9.73 13.86 11.54
C PHE A 141 9.44 15.36 11.67
N HIS A 142 9.45 16.10 10.55
CA HIS A 142 9.27 17.54 10.53
C HIS A 142 8.29 17.97 9.44
N GLY A 143 7.35 18.86 9.79
CA GLY A 143 6.33 19.36 8.86
C GLY A 143 6.90 20.16 7.69
N SER A 144 8.02 20.86 7.88
CA SER A 144 8.70 21.57 6.79
C SER A 144 9.23 20.61 5.72
N LEU A 145 9.76 19.45 6.11
CA LEU A 145 10.17 18.40 5.17
C LEU A 145 8.97 17.78 4.47
N ALA A 146 7.83 17.66 5.16
CA ALA A 146 6.59 17.17 4.54
C ALA A 146 6.07 18.15 3.49
N LEU A 147 6.12 19.46 3.78
CA LEU A 147 5.77 20.50 2.82
C LEU A 147 6.74 20.54 1.65
N ALA A 148 8.05 20.43 1.89
CA ALA A 148 9.06 20.34 0.84
C ALA A 148 8.85 19.11 -0.04
N ALA A 149 8.53 17.96 0.57
CA ALA A 149 8.19 16.73 -0.16
C ALA A 149 6.92 16.90 -1.00
N LEU A 150 5.88 17.55 -0.47
CA LEU A 150 4.67 17.86 -1.23
C LEU A 150 4.96 18.75 -2.45
N ILE A 151 5.69 19.85 -2.25
CA ILE A 151 6.09 20.76 -3.34
C ILE A 151 6.93 20.00 -4.38
N ALA A 152 7.90 19.20 -3.94
CA ALA A 152 8.72 18.40 -4.83
C ALA A 152 7.87 17.39 -5.63
N THR A 153 6.92 16.71 -5.01
CA THR A 153 5.99 15.80 -5.70
C THR A 153 5.19 16.54 -6.78
N VAL A 154 4.61 17.71 -6.48
CA VAL A 154 3.83 18.48 -7.44
C VAL A 154 4.71 18.94 -8.60
N LEU A 155 5.87 19.55 -8.32
CA LEU A 155 6.79 20.02 -9.37
C LEU A 155 7.30 18.88 -10.26
N LEU A 156 7.59 17.71 -9.68
CA LEU A 156 8.05 16.55 -10.44
C LEU A 156 6.95 15.96 -11.34
N LEU A 157 5.68 16.07 -10.97
CA LEU A 157 4.57 15.62 -11.83
C LEU A 157 4.37 16.51 -13.06
N GLU A 158 4.72 17.79 -12.97
CA GLU A 158 4.65 18.74 -14.09
C GLU A 158 5.85 18.63 -15.05
N LEU A 159 6.97 18.05 -14.58
CA LEU A 159 8.17 17.89 -15.38
C LEU A 159 8.06 16.64 -16.28
N PRO A 160 8.42 16.74 -17.57
CA PRO A 160 8.55 15.57 -18.43
C PRO A 160 9.47 14.52 -17.79
N GLY A 161 8.98 13.30 -17.59
CA GLY A 161 9.72 12.21 -16.93
C GLY A 161 9.98 12.38 -15.43
N GLY A 162 9.55 13.48 -14.81
CA GLY A 162 9.72 13.69 -13.37
C GLY A 162 8.93 12.68 -12.52
N ILE A 163 7.94 12.02 -13.11
CA ILE A 163 7.18 10.91 -12.53
C ILE A 163 8.08 9.78 -11.97
N SER A 164 9.23 9.52 -12.60
CA SER A 164 10.22 8.53 -12.17
C SER A 164 10.91 8.87 -10.85
N LEU A 165 10.90 10.14 -10.44
CA LEU A 165 11.51 10.64 -9.19
C LEU A 165 10.49 10.85 -8.07
N VAL A 166 9.20 10.89 -8.40
CA VAL A 166 8.08 11.06 -7.44
C VAL A 166 8.09 10.05 -6.29
N PRO A 167 8.48 8.76 -6.45
CA PRO A 167 8.43 7.79 -5.35
C PRO A 167 9.16 8.23 -4.07
N LEU A 168 10.26 8.99 -4.18
CA LEU A 168 11.05 9.46 -3.04
C LEU A 168 10.29 10.47 -2.16
N PRO A 169 9.88 11.66 -2.67
CA PRO A 169 9.11 12.61 -1.88
C PRO A 169 7.72 12.07 -1.50
N ALA A 170 7.07 11.32 -2.39
CA ALA A 170 5.74 10.77 -2.13
C ALA A 170 5.76 9.75 -0.97
N ALA A 171 6.81 8.93 -0.85
CA ALA A 171 6.94 7.98 0.25
C ALA A 171 7.15 8.68 1.60
N TYR A 172 7.95 9.75 1.67
CA TYR A 172 8.09 10.54 2.90
C TYR A 172 6.76 11.19 3.29
N LEU A 173 6.06 11.80 2.33
CA LEU A 173 4.76 12.42 2.56
C LEU A 173 3.73 11.41 3.07
N THR A 174 3.68 10.22 2.46
CA THR A 174 2.81 9.11 2.87
C THR A 174 3.09 8.67 4.30
N VAL A 175 4.37 8.51 4.68
CA VAL A 175 4.75 8.16 6.05
C VAL A 175 4.41 9.29 7.02
N TYR A 176 4.63 10.54 6.64
CA TYR A 176 4.33 11.70 7.48
C TYR A 176 2.84 11.77 7.79
N ILE A 177 1.98 11.73 6.77
CA ILE A 177 0.51 11.73 6.90
C ILE A 177 0.03 10.48 7.65
N GLY A 178 0.61 9.32 7.34
CA GLY A 178 0.27 8.06 7.99
C GLY A 178 0.51 8.06 9.50
N LEU A 179 1.53 8.79 9.97
CA LEU A 179 1.88 8.97 11.38
C LEU A 179 1.14 10.12 12.08
N LEU A 180 0.29 10.83 11.35
CA LEU A 180 -0.71 11.70 11.97
C LEU A 180 -1.76 10.83 12.67
N THR A 181 -2.37 11.39 13.71
CA THR A 181 -3.34 10.69 14.55
C THR A 181 -4.69 11.41 14.58
N PRO A 182 -5.34 11.63 13.42
CA PRO A 182 -6.69 12.17 13.38
C PRO A 182 -7.68 11.20 14.07
N GLN A 183 -8.80 11.75 14.55
CA GLN A 183 -9.85 10.93 15.16
C GLN A 183 -10.44 9.98 14.12
N LEU A 184 -10.64 8.72 14.52
CA LEU A 184 -11.21 7.69 13.67
C LEU A 184 -12.67 7.40 14.10
N PRO A 185 -13.65 7.44 13.19
CA PRO A 185 -15.02 7.08 13.51
C PRO A 185 -15.10 5.61 13.93
N LYS A 186 -16.13 5.27 14.73
CA LYS A 186 -16.27 3.92 15.32
C LYS A 186 -16.29 2.82 14.25
N ILE A 187 -16.92 3.08 13.10
CA ILE A 187 -17.03 2.11 12.02
C ILE A 187 -15.66 1.74 11.42
N LEU A 188 -14.76 2.71 11.27
CA LEU A 188 -13.41 2.48 10.74
C LEU A 188 -12.45 1.90 11.81
N LYS A 189 -12.83 1.94 13.09
CA LYS A 189 -12.10 1.24 14.16
C LYS A 189 -12.36 -0.27 14.13
N THR A 190 -13.51 -0.70 13.62
CA THR A 190 -13.92 -2.10 13.58
C THR A 190 -13.08 -2.93 12.63
N GLY A 191 -12.74 -2.40 11.46
CA GLY A 191 -12.09 -3.15 10.38
C GLY A 191 -11.42 -2.29 9.33
N ASP A 192 -10.69 -2.94 8.43
CA ASP A 192 -9.99 -2.30 7.33
C ASP A 192 -10.72 -2.55 6.01
N TYR A 193 -11.64 -1.65 5.66
CA TYR A 193 -12.48 -1.80 4.46
C TYR A 193 -11.75 -1.43 3.16
N SER A 194 -10.55 -0.84 3.25
CA SER A 194 -9.85 -0.30 2.08
C SER A 194 -9.57 -1.38 1.04
N TYR A 195 -9.24 -2.59 1.50
CA TYR A 195 -8.93 -3.72 0.64
C TYR A 195 -10.17 -4.18 -0.14
N GLY A 196 -11.31 -4.35 0.54
CA GLY A 196 -12.57 -4.69 -0.11
C GLY A 196 -13.01 -3.63 -1.13
N ILE A 197 -12.88 -2.34 -0.80
CA ILE A 197 -13.19 -1.24 -1.74
C ILE A 197 -12.33 -1.34 -3.00
N TYR A 198 -11.03 -1.52 -2.80
CA TYR A 198 -10.07 -1.67 -3.89
C TYR A 198 -10.37 -2.88 -4.79
N LEU A 199 -10.70 -4.04 -4.18
CA LEU A 199 -10.92 -5.29 -4.90
C LEU A 199 -12.26 -5.33 -5.64
N TYR A 200 -13.34 -4.84 -5.02
CA TYR A 200 -14.70 -4.98 -5.54
C TYR A 200 -15.20 -3.79 -6.36
N SER A 201 -14.56 -2.62 -6.27
CA SER A 201 -15.02 -1.41 -6.99
C SER A 201 -15.17 -1.64 -8.49
N PHE A 202 -14.13 -2.13 -9.16
CA PHE A 202 -14.12 -2.25 -10.62
C PHE A 202 -15.15 -3.27 -11.16
N PRO A 203 -15.26 -4.51 -10.64
CA PRO A 203 -16.28 -5.45 -11.09
C PRO A 203 -17.71 -4.96 -10.87
N ILE A 204 -17.97 -4.26 -9.75
CA ILE A 204 -19.29 -3.69 -9.46
C ILE A 204 -19.60 -2.56 -10.44
N GLN A 205 -18.61 -1.73 -10.77
CA GLN A 205 -18.77 -0.65 -11.75
C GLN A 205 -19.06 -1.17 -13.15
N GLN A 206 -18.37 -2.22 -13.58
CA GLN A 206 -18.65 -2.91 -14.83
C GLN A 206 -20.04 -3.56 -14.83
N ALA A 207 -20.45 -4.18 -13.71
CA ALA A 207 -21.80 -4.71 -13.58
C ALA A 207 -22.86 -3.62 -13.70
N VAL A 208 -22.66 -2.46 -13.07
CA VAL A 208 -23.55 -1.30 -13.18
C VAL A 208 -23.50 -0.68 -14.59
N ALA A 209 -22.34 -0.64 -15.22
CA ALA A 209 -22.17 -0.13 -16.59
C ALA A 209 -22.76 -1.04 -17.66
N SER A 210 -23.18 -2.27 -17.32
CA SER A 210 -23.95 -3.11 -18.24
C SER A 210 -25.32 -2.52 -18.59
N GLN A 211 -25.77 -1.55 -17.81
CA GLN A 211 -26.95 -0.75 -18.11
C GLN A 211 -26.56 0.57 -18.79
N ALA A 212 -27.11 0.82 -19.97
CA ALA A 212 -26.79 2.00 -20.79
C ALA A 212 -26.98 3.35 -20.06
N TRP A 213 -27.94 3.44 -19.13
CA TRP A 213 -28.19 4.66 -18.35
C TRP A 213 -27.08 4.96 -17.32
N ALA A 214 -26.22 3.99 -17.01
CA ALA A 214 -25.14 4.11 -16.06
C ALA A 214 -23.77 4.31 -16.73
N HIS A 215 -23.74 4.63 -18.03
CA HIS A 215 -22.52 4.98 -18.74
C HIS A 215 -22.00 6.38 -18.39
N THR A 216 -22.74 7.17 -17.60
CA THR A 216 -22.22 8.46 -17.11
C THR A 216 -21.49 8.25 -15.79
N TRP A 217 -20.22 8.65 -15.73
CA TRP A 217 -19.30 8.35 -14.62
C TRP A 217 -19.84 8.66 -13.23
N TRP A 218 -20.54 9.78 -13.06
CA TRP A 218 -21.13 10.17 -11.78
C TRP A 218 -22.34 9.33 -11.37
N ILE A 219 -23.14 8.83 -12.32
CA ILE A 219 -24.28 7.92 -12.08
C ILE A 219 -23.72 6.56 -11.71
N ASN A 220 -22.71 6.10 -12.45
CA ASN A 220 -21.98 4.88 -12.13
C ASN A 220 -21.38 4.95 -10.73
N ALA A 221 -20.65 6.02 -10.40
CA ALA A 221 -20.05 6.23 -9.07
C ALA A 221 -21.10 6.28 -7.96
N LEU A 222 -22.21 7.00 -8.18
CA LEU A 222 -23.27 7.17 -7.18
C LEU A 222 -23.90 5.84 -6.76
N ILE A 223 -23.98 4.86 -7.67
CA ILE A 223 -24.58 3.55 -7.43
C ILE A 223 -23.54 2.52 -7.04
N SER A 224 -22.41 2.49 -7.76
CA SER A 224 -21.35 1.51 -7.54
C SER A 224 -20.63 1.72 -6.21
N LEU A 225 -20.42 2.96 -5.75
CA LEU A 225 -19.72 3.22 -4.48
C LEU A 225 -20.47 2.67 -3.26
N PRO A 226 -21.79 2.93 -3.07
CA PRO A 226 -22.55 2.28 -2.01
C PRO A 226 -22.53 0.76 -2.09
N LEU A 227 -22.72 0.19 -3.28
CA LEU A 227 -22.67 -1.26 -3.48
C LEU A 227 -21.29 -1.84 -3.13
N THR A 228 -20.22 -1.14 -3.52
CA THR A 228 -18.83 -1.50 -3.19
C THR A 228 -18.58 -1.44 -1.69
N LEU A 229 -19.07 -0.41 -1.00
CA LEU A 229 -18.95 -0.29 0.45
C LEU A 229 -19.72 -1.40 1.17
N LEU A 230 -20.91 -1.75 0.68
CA LEU A 230 -21.68 -2.88 1.21
C LEU A 230 -20.96 -4.22 0.99
N ALA A 231 -20.41 -4.45 -0.20
CA ALA A 231 -19.63 -5.65 -0.50
C ALA A 231 -18.34 -5.73 0.34
N ALA A 232 -17.61 -4.61 0.48
CA ALA A 232 -16.44 -4.51 1.33
C ALA A 232 -16.76 -4.75 2.80
N ALA A 233 -17.87 -4.19 3.29
CA ALA A 233 -18.36 -4.43 4.64
C ALA A 233 -18.76 -5.90 4.84
N ALA A 234 -19.50 -6.50 3.91
CA ALA A 234 -19.88 -7.91 3.96
C ALA A 234 -18.64 -8.80 3.98
N SER A 235 -17.69 -8.59 3.06
CA SER A 235 -16.43 -9.34 3.00
C SER A 235 -15.65 -9.25 4.31
N TYR A 236 -15.56 -8.05 4.90
CA TYR A 236 -14.91 -7.87 6.19
C TYR A 236 -15.59 -8.68 7.32
N HIS A 237 -16.91 -8.58 7.44
CA HIS A 237 -17.64 -9.20 8.56
C HIS A 237 -17.74 -10.73 8.43
N PHE A 238 -17.89 -11.25 7.20
CA PHE A 238 -18.06 -12.68 6.96
C PHE A 238 -16.75 -13.43 6.72
N LEU A 239 -15.74 -12.81 6.12
CA LEU A 239 -14.49 -13.48 5.78
C LEU A 239 -13.33 -12.99 6.64
N GLU A 240 -12.97 -11.71 6.52
CA GLU A 240 -11.71 -11.20 7.08
C GLU A 240 -11.68 -11.26 8.60
N ARG A 241 -12.80 -10.95 9.27
CA ARG A 241 -12.91 -11.03 10.73
C ARG A 241 -12.72 -12.46 11.24
N HIS A 242 -13.25 -13.46 10.54
CA HIS A 242 -13.10 -14.87 10.90
C HIS A 242 -11.68 -15.38 10.61
N MET A 243 -11.10 -15.00 9.47
CA MET A 243 -9.70 -15.35 9.16
C MET A 243 -8.72 -14.70 10.13
N ALA A 244 -8.97 -13.47 10.56
CA ALA A 244 -8.16 -12.81 11.58
C ALA A 244 -8.20 -13.54 12.93
N ALA A 245 -9.33 -14.17 13.28
CA ALA A 245 -9.44 -14.99 14.48
C ALA A 245 -8.59 -16.27 14.43
N LEU A 246 -8.22 -16.75 13.23
CA LEU A 246 -7.34 -17.90 13.03
C LEU A 246 -5.84 -17.55 13.18
N LYS A 247 -5.49 -16.27 13.18
CA LYS A 247 -4.09 -15.78 13.29
C LYS A 247 -3.30 -16.37 14.47
N PRO A 248 -3.86 -16.56 15.68
CA PRO A 248 -3.15 -17.21 16.78
C PRO A 248 -2.78 -18.66 16.50
N TYR A 249 -3.61 -19.40 15.76
CA TYR A 249 -3.35 -20.80 15.40
C TYR A 249 -2.21 -20.90 14.39
N VAL A 250 -2.22 -20.05 13.36
CA VAL A 250 -1.12 -19.97 12.39
C VAL A 250 0.20 -19.63 13.08
N ARG A 251 0.19 -18.67 14.01
CA ARG A 251 1.39 -18.34 14.82
C ARG A 251 1.90 -19.50 15.66
N ARG A 252 1.01 -20.32 16.24
CA ARG A 252 1.43 -21.52 16.99
C ARG A 252 2.06 -22.57 16.07
N LEU A 253 1.51 -22.76 14.87
CA LEU A 253 2.09 -23.66 13.86
C LEU A 253 3.46 -23.14 13.39
N GLU A 254 3.58 -21.84 13.13
CA GLU A 254 4.84 -21.16 12.82
C GLU A 254 5.87 -21.41 13.93
N ASP A 255 5.54 -21.11 15.18
CA ASP A 255 6.43 -21.31 16.32
C ASP A 255 6.87 -22.78 16.48
N GLY A 256 5.99 -23.74 16.18
CA GLY A 256 6.27 -25.18 16.23
C GLY A 256 7.19 -25.66 15.09
N LEU A 257 6.92 -25.24 13.85
CA LEU A 257 7.72 -25.59 12.67
C LEU A 257 9.12 -24.97 12.76
N PHE A 258 9.22 -23.69 13.12
CA PHE A 258 10.49 -22.97 13.23
C PHE A 258 11.27 -23.26 14.53
N HIS A 259 10.73 -24.08 15.46
CA HIS A 259 11.51 -24.56 16.61
C HIS A 259 12.45 -25.73 16.25
N ARG A 260 12.12 -26.55 15.23
CA ARG A 260 12.87 -27.77 14.87
C ARG A 260 13.97 -27.56 13.83
N SER A 261 13.80 -26.62 12.91
CA SER A 261 14.83 -26.21 11.94
C SER A 261 14.70 -24.70 11.76
N ASN A 262 15.60 -23.92 12.39
CA ASN A 262 15.43 -22.46 12.42
C ASN A 262 16.47 -21.73 11.55
N PRO A 263 16.31 -21.70 10.22
CA PRO A 263 17.13 -20.84 9.36
C PRO A 263 16.92 -19.34 9.70
N PHE A 264 15.77 -18.99 10.30
CA PHE A 264 15.39 -17.63 10.68
C PHE A 264 15.72 -17.23 12.12
N LYS A 265 16.44 -18.07 12.90
CA LYS A 265 16.95 -17.72 14.24
C LYS A 265 17.81 -16.45 14.17
N ARG A 266 18.38 -16.19 12.99
CA ARG A 266 19.19 -15.02 12.59
C ARG A 266 18.38 -13.73 12.38
N LEU A 267 17.08 -13.80 12.07
CA LEU A 267 16.18 -12.65 11.96
C LEU A 267 15.51 -12.26 13.29
N ARG A 268 15.68 -13.08 14.34
CA ARG A 268 15.14 -12.79 15.68
C ARG A 268 15.51 -11.40 16.23
N PRO A 269 16.70 -10.81 16.00
CA PRO A 269 16.98 -9.45 16.46
C PRO A 269 16.07 -8.40 15.81
N TRP A 270 15.77 -8.55 14.51
CA TRP A 270 14.85 -7.69 13.77
C TRP A 270 13.40 -7.86 14.23
N LEU A 271 12.95 -9.10 14.42
CA LEU A 271 11.62 -9.40 14.96
C LEU A 271 11.46 -9.02 16.44
N ARG A 272 12.56 -8.97 17.22
CA ARG A 272 12.55 -8.53 18.63
C ARG A 272 12.51 -7.01 18.79
N LEU A 273 12.80 -6.23 17.75
CA LEU A 273 12.65 -4.78 17.77
C LEU A 273 11.18 -4.35 17.90
N THR A 274 10.21 -5.22 17.59
CA THR A 274 8.78 -4.93 17.75
C THR A 274 8.20 -5.40 19.10
N SER A 275 8.89 -6.27 19.85
CA SER A 275 8.35 -6.86 21.10
C SER A 275 9.01 -6.37 22.40
N ARG A 276 10.23 -5.79 22.37
CA ARG A 276 11.00 -5.54 23.61
C ARG A 276 10.68 -4.26 24.40
N ARG A 277 9.80 -3.35 23.94
CA ARG A 277 9.33 -2.23 24.78
C ARG A 277 8.02 -2.49 25.54
N ARG A 278 7.44 -3.70 25.45
CA ARG A 278 6.17 -4.03 26.12
C ARG A 278 6.30 -4.35 27.63
N ILE A 279 7.51 -4.43 28.21
CA ILE A 279 7.68 -4.94 29.59
C ILE A 279 8.35 -3.96 30.57
N ARG A 280 8.92 -2.83 30.13
CA ARG A 280 9.57 -1.89 31.08
C ARG A 280 8.68 -0.76 31.62
N HIS A 281 7.58 -0.40 30.97
CA HIS A 281 6.73 0.69 31.47
C HIS A 281 5.61 0.25 32.44
N THR A 282 5.26 -1.04 32.51
CA THR A 282 4.25 -1.54 33.46
C THR A 282 4.79 -1.89 34.84
N ARG A 283 6.12 -1.88 35.06
CA ARG A 283 6.72 -2.11 36.39
C ARG A 283 7.08 -0.85 37.17
N VAL A 284 7.21 0.30 36.52
CA VAL A 284 7.57 1.55 37.22
C VAL A 284 6.33 2.26 37.80
N VAL A 285 5.14 2.06 37.20
CA VAL A 285 3.89 2.70 37.68
C VAL A 285 3.20 1.92 38.80
N ARG A 286 3.73 0.77 39.24
CA ARG A 286 3.18 0.00 40.38
C ARG A 286 3.99 0.12 41.67
N ASN A 287 5.06 0.92 41.69
CA ASN A 287 5.88 1.13 42.90
C ASN A 287 5.92 2.59 43.38
N THR A 288 5.10 3.48 42.80
CA THR A 288 4.97 4.89 43.23
C THR A 288 3.54 5.42 43.05
N ALA A 289 2.54 4.61 43.41
CA ALA A 289 1.16 5.05 43.62
C ALA A 289 0.50 4.09 44.62
#